data_AF-A0A090EY11-F1
#
_entry.id   AF-A0A090EY11-F1
#
_cell.length_a   1.000
_cell.length_b   1.000
_cell.length_c   1.000
_cell.angle_alpha   90.00
_cell.angle_beta   90.00
_cell.angle_gamma   90.00
#
_symmetry.space_group_name_H-M   'P 1'
#
loop_
_entity.id
_entity.type
_entity.pdbx_description
1 polymer ?
#
loop_
_entity_poly.entity_id
_entity_poly.type
_entity_poly.pdbx_seq_one_letter_code
_entity_poly.pdbx_strand_id
1 'polypeptide(L)'
;MKFRKTNTTAVAAAKASISTATAYRIEKDSRLPSQRKVPRERRRPDPLGKIFEAEIVPLLRAAPGIRPVAIFDEMIRRHPELGNGIRRTIERRIRMARRPWRGAGGHFPAGPRTRTHPL
;
A
#
# COMPACT_ATOMS: atom_id res chain seq x y z
N MET A 1 -20.87 16.80 10.16
CA MET A 1 -20.80 18.14 10.78
C MET A 1 -22.20 18.75 10.86
N LYS A 2 -22.96 18.53 11.94
CA LYS A 2 -24.31 19.11 12.10
C LYS A 2 -24.27 20.56 12.63
N PHE A 3 -23.28 20.91 13.46
CA PHE A 3 -23.22 22.23 14.12
C PHE A 3 -22.80 23.41 13.23
N ARG A 4 -22.02 23.18 12.16
CA ARG A 4 -21.66 24.24 11.18
C ARG A 4 -22.83 24.70 10.30
N LYS A 5 -23.96 24.00 10.31
CA LYS A 5 -25.16 24.41 9.55
C LYS A 5 -25.86 25.62 10.18
N THR A 6 -25.64 25.86 11.46
CA THR A 6 -26.39 26.86 12.26
C THR A 6 -25.52 27.73 13.15
N ASN A 7 -24.23 27.41 13.34
CA ASN A 7 -23.35 28.14 14.25
C ASN A 7 -22.11 28.65 13.51
N THR A 8 -21.59 29.79 13.96
CA THR A 8 -20.31 30.34 13.47
C THR A 8 -19.16 29.34 13.68
N THR A 9 -18.10 29.45 12.88
CA THR A 9 -16.96 28.52 12.90
C THR A 9 -16.34 28.40 14.30
N ALA A 10 -16.28 29.50 15.05
CA ALA A 10 -15.78 29.53 16.43
C ALA A 10 -16.68 28.76 17.41
N VAL A 11 -18.01 28.97 17.35
CA VAL A 11 -18.97 28.29 18.23
C VAL A 11 -19.04 26.79 17.90
N ALA A 12 -18.98 26.43 16.63
CA ALA A 12 -18.92 25.04 16.20
C ALA A 12 -17.60 24.36 16.64
N ALA A 13 -16.47 25.08 16.62
CA ALA A 13 -15.18 24.58 17.10
C ALA A 13 -15.20 24.30 18.61
N ALA A 14 -15.74 25.24 19.39
CA ALA A 14 -15.92 25.08 20.83
C ALA A 14 -16.82 23.88 21.16
N LYS A 15 -17.97 23.74 20.46
CA LYS A 15 -18.88 22.60 20.60
C LYS A 15 -18.25 21.26 20.17
N ALA A 16 -17.29 21.29 19.25
CA ALA A 16 -16.58 20.11 18.76
C ALA A 16 -15.25 19.86 19.49
N SER A 17 -14.93 20.63 20.55
CA SER A 17 -13.69 20.52 21.32
C SER A 17 -12.42 20.56 20.46
N ILE A 18 -12.41 21.37 19.40
CA ILE A 18 -11.24 21.59 18.53
C ILE A 18 -10.87 23.07 18.50
N SER A 19 -9.61 23.38 18.18
CA SER A 19 -9.17 24.77 18.09
C SER A 19 -9.83 25.51 16.93
N THR A 20 -10.06 26.81 17.10
CA THR A 20 -10.62 27.70 16.08
C THR A 20 -9.80 27.69 14.79
N ALA A 21 -8.46 27.72 14.91
CA ALA A 21 -7.54 27.58 13.79
C ALA A 21 -7.75 26.26 13.02
N THR A 22 -7.99 25.14 13.72
CA THR A 22 -8.27 23.85 13.07
C THR A 22 -9.63 23.85 12.38
N ALA A 23 -10.65 24.47 12.99
CA ALA A 23 -11.96 24.61 12.38
C ALA A 23 -11.89 25.45 11.09
N TYR A 24 -11.13 26.55 11.06
CA TYR A 24 -10.88 27.32 9.83
C TYR A 24 -10.10 26.52 8.77
N ARG A 25 -9.16 25.65 9.16
CA ARG A 25 -8.46 24.74 8.22
C ARG A 25 -9.37 23.66 7.61
N ILE A 26 -10.40 23.23 8.35
CA ILE A 26 -11.42 22.28 7.88
C ILE A 26 -12.44 23.01 6.99
N GLU A 27 -12.75 24.27 7.29
CA GLU A 27 -13.58 25.13 6.44
C GLU A 27 -12.91 25.41 5.08
N LYS A 28 -11.61 25.77 5.11
CA LYS A 28 -10.84 26.07 3.89
C LYS A 28 -10.61 24.84 3.00
N ASP A 29 -10.54 23.64 3.59
CA ASP A 29 -10.41 22.40 2.84
C ASP A 29 -11.33 21.33 3.46
N SER A 30 -12.45 21.05 2.79
CA SER A 30 -13.49 20.14 3.28
C SER A 30 -13.06 18.66 3.28
N ARG A 31 -11.87 18.33 2.75
CA ARG A 31 -11.36 16.95 2.79
C ARG A 31 -10.98 16.58 4.21
N LEU A 32 -11.44 15.42 4.64
CA LEU A 32 -11.10 14.87 5.96
C LEU A 32 -9.58 14.63 6.05
N PRO A 33 -8.97 14.77 7.23
CA PRO A 33 -7.55 14.46 7.42
C PRO A 33 -7.15 13.05 6.96
N SER A 34 -8.08 12.09 7.03
CA SER A 34 -7.91 10.73 6.51
C SER A 34 -7.86 10.66 4.97
N GLN A 35 -8.57 11.56 4.28
CA GLN A 35 -8.58 11.69 2.82
C GLN A 35 -7.41 12.52 2.29
N ARG A 36 -6.76 13.29 3.16
CA ARG A 36 -5.54 14.05 2.83
C ARG A 36 -4.26 13.22 2.93
N LYS A 37 -4.33 11.93 3.28
CA LYS A 37 -3.16 11.05 3.32
C LYS A 37 -2.66 10.82 1.89
N VAL A 38 -1.66 11.62 1.50
CA VAL A 38 -0.81 11.34 0.34
C VAL A 38 -0.25 9.92 0.50
N PRO A 39 -0.22 9.10 -0.56
CA PRO A 39 0.44 7.80 -0.50
C PRO A 39 1.84 7.97 0.07
N ARG A 40 2.11 7.28 1.19
CA ARG A 40 3.41 7.36 1.84
C ARG A 40 4.45 6.81 0.87
N GLU A 41 5.31 7.69 0.37
CA GLU A 41 6.41 7.29 -0.48
C GLU A 41 7.40 6.45 0.33
N ARG A 42 7.88 5.36 -0.26
CA ARG A 42 8.74 4.40 0.42
C ARG A 42 10.16 4.96 0.44
N ARG A 43 10.72 5.19 1.63
CA ARG A 43 12.08 5.74 1.80
C ARG A 43 13.21 4.83 1.29
N ARG A 44 12.95 3.53 1.08
CA ARG A 44 13.96 2.55 0.63
C ARG A 44 13.48 1.89 -0.66
N PRO A 45 14.34 1.79 -1.70
CA PRO A 45 14.02 1.02 -2.89
C PRO A 45 13.68 -0.42 -2.50
N ASP A 46 12.68 -1.00 -3.16
CA ASP A 46 12.19 -2.33 -2.79
C ASP A 46 13.17 -3.42 -3.22
N PRO A 47 13.83 -4.12 -2.28
CA PRO A 47 14.78 -5.17 -2.64
C PRO A 47 14.09 -6.36 -3.34
N LEU A 48 12.78 -6.53 -3.11
CA LEU A 48 12.01 -7.67 -3.61
C LEU A 48 11.16 -7.32 -4.84
N GLY A 49 11.13 -6.07 -5.30
CA GLY A 49 10.22 -5.64 -6.36
C GLY A 49 10.45 -6.37 -7.68
N LYS A 50 11.68 -6.32 -8.18
CA LYS A 50 12.08 -6.90 -9.48
C LYS A 50 12.12 -8.43 -9.46
N ILE A 51 12.67 -9.02 -8.38
CA ILE A 51 12.81 -10.48 -8.22
C ILE A 51 11.43 -11.15 -8.10
N PHE A 52 10.47 -10.49 -7.44
CA PHE A 52 9.15 -11.05 -7.26
C PHE A 52 8.42 -11.28 -8.60
N GLU A 53 8.49 -10.31 -9.53
CA GLU A 53 7.87 -10.45 -10.84
C GLU A 53 8.64 -11.42 -11.76
N ALA A 54 9.97 -11.42 -11.69
CA ALA A 54 10.80 -12.25 -12.53
C ALA A 54 10.78 -13.75 -12.13
N GLU A 55 10.72 -14.06 -10.83
CA GLU A 55 10.90 -15.44 -10.35
C GLU A 55 9.69 -16.00 -9.63
N ILE A 56 9.05 -15.20 -8.75
CA ILE A 56 7.94 -15.71 -7.91
C ILE A 56 6.66 -15.83 -8.73
N VAL A 57 6.39 -14.90 -9.65
CA VAL A 57 5.18 -14.94 -10.50
C VAL A 57 5.16 -16.16 -11.44
N PRO A 58 6.24 -16.49 -12.18
CA PRO A 58 6.27 -17.70 -13.00
C PRO A 58 6.10 -18.98 -12.17
N LEU A 59 6.73 -19.06 -11.00
CA LEU A 59 6.58 -20.22 -10.10
C LEU A 59 5.14 -20.42 -9.62
N LEU A 60 4.46 -19.34 -9.26
CA LEU A 60 3.04 -19.39 -8.86
C LEU A 60 2.12 -19.76 -10.03
N ARG A 61 2.47 -19.36 -11.26
CA ARG A 61 1.71 -19.72 -12.47
C ARG A 61 1.89 -21.20 -12.83
N ALA A 62 3.12 -21.71 -12.73
CA ALA A 62 3.42 -23.12 -12.98
C ALA A 62 2.82 -24.04 -11.90
N ALA A 63 2.82 -23.61 -10.63
CA ALA A 63 2.34 -24.40 -9.50
C ALA A 63 1.47 -23.57 -8.53
N PRO A 64 0.16 -23.40 -8.80
CA PRO A 64 -0.72 -22.58 -7.96
C PRO A 64 -0.99 -23.17 -6.55
N GLY A 65 -0.60 -24.44 -6.32
CA GLY A 65 -0.69 -25.14 -5.04
C GLY A 65 0.55 -24.99 -4.15
N ILE A 66 1.64 -24.39 -4.63
CA ILE A 66 2.89 -24.30 -3.87
C ILE A 66 2.70 -23.48 -2.59
N ARG A 67 3.30 -23.96 -1.49
CA ARG A 67 3.21 -23.27 -0.20
C ARG A 67 4.08 -22.01 -0.24
N PRO A 68 3.60 -20.86 0.28
CA PRO A 68 4.40 -19.62 0.36
C PRO A 68 5.76 -19.80 1.05
N VAL A 69 5.85 -20.72 2.02
CA VAL A 69 7.10 -21.05 2.72
C VAL A 69 8.11 -21.70 1.79
N ALA A 70 7.68 -22.60 0.90
CA ALA A 70 8.57 -23.24 -0.07
C ALA A 70 9.14 -22.24 -1.08
N ILE A 71 8.33 -21.26 -1.52
CA ILE A 71 8.83 -20.16 -2.35
C ILE A 71 9.83 -19.31 -1.55
N PHE A 72 9.54 -19.00 -0.29
CA PHE A 72 10.49 -18.27 0.54
C PHE A 72 11.83 -19.01 0.70
N ASP A 73 11.80 -20.31 0.99
CA ASP A 73 13.01 -21.12 1.14
C ASP A 73 13.83 -21.14 -0.15
N GLU A 74 13.16 -21.25 -1.29
CA GLU A 74 13.80 -21.21 -2.61
C GLU A 74 14.41 -19.82 -2.91
N MET A 75 13.75 -18.73 -2.50
CA MET A 75 14.28 -17.38 -2.68
C MET A 75 15.46 -17.09 -1.77
N ILE A 76 15.48 -17.60 -0.54
CA ILE A 76 16.65 -17.48 0.35
C ILE A 76 17.83 -18.32 -0.17
N ARG A 77 17.56 -19.48 -0.78
CA ARG A 77 18.59 -20.30 -1.42
C ARG A 77 19.24 -19.61 -2.62
N ARG A 78 18.44 -18.98 -3.48
CA ARG A 78 18.95 -18.28 -4.68
C ARG A 78 19.53 -16.91 -4.38
N HIS A 79 18.96 -16.20 -3.40
CA HIS A 79 19.26 -14.81 -3.08
C HIS A 79 19.47 -14.63 -1.56
N PRO A 80 20.61 -15.10 -1.01
CA PRO A 80 20.90 -14.99 0.42
C PRO A 80 20.99 -13.53 0.91
N GLU A 81 21.23 -12.56 0.02
CA GLU A 81 21.34 -11.14 0.32
C GLU A 81 20.03 -10.47 0.76
N LEU A 82 18.88 -11.10 0.47
CA LEU A 82 17.57 -10.58 0.86
C LEU A 82 17.28 -10.77 2.36
N GLY A 83 17.90 -11.78 2.98
CA GLY A 83 17.76 -12.12 4.40
C GLY A 83 16.33 -12.51 4.84
N ASN A 84 16.18 -12.93 6.10
CA ASN A 84 14.92 -13.51 6.59
C ASN A 84 13.76 -12.50 6.73
N GLY A 85 14.03 -11.20 6.61
CA GLY A 85 13.04 -10.12 6.74
C GLY A 85 11.98 -10.07 5.63
N ILE A 86 12.21 -10.78 4.51
CA ILE A 86 11.29 -10.77 3.35
C ILE A 86 10.13 -11.76 3.47
N ARG A 87 10.18 -12.72 4.41
CA ARG A 87 9.18 -13.80 4.53
C ARG A 87 7.75 -13.29 4.59
N ARG A 88 7.47 -12.34 5.50
CA ARG A 88 6.13 -11.73 5.64
C ARG A 88 5.71 -10.96 4.38
N THR A 89 6.66 -10.39 3.64
CA THR A 89 6.37 -9.65 2.41
C THR A 89 5.96 -10.60 1.29
N ILE A 90 6.68 -11.72 1.13
CA ILE A 90 6.37 -12.78 0.17
C ILE A 90 5.02 -13.41 0.48
N GLU A 91 4.81 -13.88 1.72
CA GLU A 91 3.54 -14.49 2.14
C GLU A 91 2.34 -13.57 1.90
N ARG A 92 2.47 -12.28 2.23
CA ARG A 92 1.42 -11.28 2.02
C ARG A 92 1.13 -11.08 0.53
N ARG A 93 2.17 -10.93 -0.30
CA ARG A 93 2.01 -10.75 -1.75
C ARG A 93 1.40 -11.98 -2.42
N ILE A 94 1.80 -13.18 -2.05
CA ILE A 94 1.20 -14.43 -2.56
C ILE A 94 -0.28 -14.51 -2.15
N ARG A 95 -0.61 -14.19 -0.89
CA ARG A 95 -2.01 -14.15 -0.42
C ARG A 95 -2.84 -13.13 -1.20
N MET A 96 -2.30 -11.93 -1.43
CA MET A 96 -2.94 -10.90 -2.23
C MET A 96 -3.10 -11.34 -3.70
N ALA A 97 -2.09 -11.98 -4.28
CA ALA A 97 -2.11 -12.46 -5.67
C ALA A 97 -3.09 -13.62 -5.89
N ARG A 98 -3.30 -14.47 -4.90
CA ARG A 98 -4.24 -15.60 -4.99
C ARG A 98 -5.71 -15.17 -5.02
N ARG A 99 -6.04 -13.96 -4.56
CA ARG A 99 -7.42 -13.45 -4.46
C ARG A 99 -8.01 -12.98 -5.81
N PRO A 100 -7.33 -12.19 -6.65
CA PRO A 100 -7.82 -11.81 -7.98
C PRO A 100 -7.73 -12.93 -9.03
N TRP A 101 -6.77 -13.86 -8.91
CA TRP A 101 -6.51 -14.87 -9.95
C TRP A 101 -7.63 -15.91 -10.17
N ARG A 102 -8.62 -15.99 -9.27
CA ARG A 102 -9.80 -16.84 -9.49
C ARG A 102 -10.87 -16.20 -10.40
N GLY A 103 -10.73 -14.95 -10.84
CA GLY A 103 -11.85 -14.26 -11.52
C GLY A 103 -11.55 -13.22 -12.58
N ALA A 104 -10.33 -12.74 -12.79
CA ALA A 104 -10.09 -11.75 -13.86
C ALA A 104 -8.63 -11.73 -14.32
N GLY A 105 -8.42 -11.50 -15.62
CA GLY A 105 -7.13 -11.42 -16.32
C GLY A 105 -6.04 -10.75 -15.48
N GLY A 106 -4.99 -11.52 -15.19
CA GLY A 106 -3.97 -11.20 -14.20
C GLY A 106 -3.08 -10.03 -14.57
N HIS A 107 -3.38 -8.85 -14.03
CA HIS A 107 -2.38 -7.81 -13.79
C HIS A 107 -1.89 -7.92 -12.35
N PHE A 108 -0.63 -8.36 -12.17
CA PHE A 108 0.04 -8.17 -10.88
C PHE A 108 0.14 -6.66 -10.65
N PRO A 109 -0.24 -6.12 -9.48
CA PRO A 109 0.04 -4.74 -9.16
C PRO A 109 1.56 -4.60 -9.07
N ALA A 110 2.16 -4.20 -10.18
CA ALA A 110 3.54 -3.75 -10.19
C ALA A 110 3.66 -2.68 -9.10
N GLY A 111 4.76 -2.73 -8.34
CA GLY A 111 5.13 -1.61 -7.48
C GLY A 111 5.05 -0.29 -8.27
N PRO A 112 4.89 0.87 -7.59
CA PRO A 112 4.66 2.14 -8.28
C PRO A 112 5.69 2.31 -9.39
N ARG A 113 5.19 2.33 -10.64
CA ARG A 113 6.01 2.47 -11.85
C ARG A 113 6.84 3.73 -11.67
N THR A 114 8.15 3.59 -11.47
CA THR A 114 9.06 4.73 -11.53
C THR A 114 9.00 5.22 -12.97
N ARG A 115 8.23 6.29 -13.17
CA ARG A 115 8.10 6.98 -14.45
C ARG A 115 9.43 7.68 -14.69
N THR A 116 10.37 6.97 -15.32
CA THR A 116 11.56 7.59 -15.89
C THR A 116 11.10 8.48 -17.04
N HIS A 117 11.09 9.79 -16.81
CA HIS A 117 11.00 10.80 -17.85
C HIS A 117 12.37 10.88 -18.54
N PRO A 118 12.45 10.87 -19.88
CA PRO A 118 13.67 11.23 -20.59
C PRO A 118 13.76 12.76 -20.72
N LEU A 119 14.97 13.29 -20.59
CA LEU A 119 15.42 14.55 -21.18
C LEU A 119 16.62 14.22 -22.07
#